data_AF-A0A1F6MG62-F1
#
_entry.id   AF-A0A1F6MG62-F1
#
_cell.length_a   1.000
_cell.length_b   1.000
_cell.length_c   1.000
_cell.angle_alpha   90.00
_cell.angle_beta   90.00
_cell.angle_gamma   90.00
#
_symmetry.space_group_name_H-M   'P 1'
#
loop_
_entity.id
_entity.type
_entity.pdbx_description
1 polymer ?
#
loop_
_entity_poly.entity_id
_entity_poly.type
_entity_poly.pdbx_seq_one_letter_code
_entity_poly.pdbx_strand_id
1 'polypeptide(L)'
;MITTASGGTLESTVKSILQNKGFKIARFREWAKNPQTYGQELLLVHVPFKTIYHHEGNTEFLLKSVKYNLDVRIECKWQQVSGSVDEKLPYMYLNAIEAMPENHILVIIDGDGWKEGAIAWLKDAAKQKKYTNKSSAQKKLEVMNLMEFMTWANKLFA
;
A
#
# COMPACT_ATOMS: atom_id res chain seq x y z
N MET A 1 -10.37 -6.28 -9.66
CA MET A 1 -9.09 -6.21 -10.37
C MET A 1 -8.69 -7.63 -10.75
N ILE A 2 -8.38 -7.89 -12.02
CA ILE A 2 -7.73 -9.15 -12.41
C ILE A 2 -6.31 -9.03 -11.86
N THR A 3 -6.02 -9.71 -10.74
CA THR A 3 -4.67 -9.83 -10.24
C THR A 3 -3.91 -10.68 -11.26
N THR A 4 -2.92 -10.11 -11.95
CA THR A 4 -2.03 -10.91 -12.79
C THR A 4 -1.24 -11.86 -11.88
N ALA A 5 -0.82 -13.02 -12.39
CA ALA A 5 -0.04 -13.98 -11.61
C ALA A 5 1.20 -13.33 -10.94
N SER A 6 1.81 -12.35 -11.62
CA SER A 6 2.93 -11.57 -11.10
C SER A 6 2.51 -10.58 -10.00
N GLY A 7 1.36 -9.92 -10.10
CA GLY A 7 0.82 -9.07 -9.03
C GLY A 7 0.54 -9.86 -7.75
N GLY A 8 -0.04 -11.06 -7.89
CA GLY A 8 -0.27 -11.98 -6.77
C GLY A 8 1.03 -12.46 -6.12
N THR A 9 2.12 -12.56 -6.89
CA THR A 9 3.45 -12.94 -6.38
C THR A 9 4.05 -11.83 -5.51
N LEU A 10 3.95 -10.56 -5.93
CA LEU A 10 4.40 -9.41 -5.13
C LEU A 10 3.64 -9.35 -3.80
N GLU A 11 2.30 -9.43 -3.84
CA GLU A 11 1.46 -9.45 -2.64
C GLU A 11 1.81 -10.61 -1.69
N SER A 12 2.04 -11.81 -2.23
CA SER A 12 2.41 -13.00 -1.44
C SER A 12 3.79 -12.84 -0.79
N THR A 13 4.71 -12.17 -1.46
CA THR A 13 6.04 -11.88 -0.92
C THR A 13 5.94 -10.88 0.23
N VAL A 14 5.18 -9.80 0.07
CA VAL A 14 4.92 -8.80 1.13
C VAL A 14 4.29 -9.45 2.37
N LYS A 15 3.29 -10.31 2.16
CA LYS A 15 2.68 -11.13 3.22
C LYS A 15 3.72 -11.95 3.96
N SER A 16 4.57 -12.68 3.22
CA SER A 16 5.58 -13.55 3.79
C SER A 16 6.62 -12.78 4.61
N ILE A 17 7.09 -11.63 4.11
CA ILE A 17 8.01 -10.74 4.83
C ILE A 17 7.39 -10.33 6.18
N LEU A 18 6.15 -9.83 6.18
CA LEU A 18 5.51 -9.34 7.40
C LEU A 18 5.13 -10.48 8.36
N GLN A 19 4.70 -11.64 7.86
CA GLN A 19 4.47 -12.83 8.70
C GLN A 19 5.74 -13.28 9.41
N ASN A 20 6.88 -13.28 8.72
CA ASN A 20 8.18 -13.59 9.32
C ASN A 20 8.62 -12.55 10.37
N LYS A 21 8.00 -11.37 10.37
CA LYS A 21 8.17 -10.33 11.40
C LYS A 21 7.12 -10.39 12.51
N GLY A 22 6.31 -11.45 12.55
CA GLY A 22 5.35 -11.71 13.61
C GLY A 22 3.96 -11.13 13.39
N PHE A 23 3.67 -10.55 12.21
CA PHE A 23 2.35 -10.01 11.91
C PHE A 23 1.37 -11.13 11.54
N LYS A 24 0.20 -11.12 12.18
CA LYS A 24 -0.89 -12.05 11.84
C LYS A 24 -1.69 -11.49 10.66
N ILE A 25 -1.87 -12.31 9.62
CA ILE A 25 -2.73 -11.96 8.49
C ILE A 25 -4.19 -12.23 8.85
N ALA A 26 -5.08 -11.27 8.56
CA ALA A 26 -6.52 -11.44 8.72
C ALA A 26 -7.29 -10.65 7.66
N ARG A 27 -8.50 -11.08 7.29
CA ARG A 27 -9.37 -10.26 6.42
C ARG A 27 -9.92 -9.09 7.21
N PHE A 28 -9.90 -7.89 6.62
CA PHE A 28 -10.44 -6.69 7.27
C PHE A 28 -11.88 -6.91 7.75
N ARG A 29 -12.74 -7.49 6.91
CA ARG A 29 -14.15 -7.73 7.24
C ARG A 29 -14.36 -8.67 8.43
N GLU A 30 -13.46 -9.62 8.65
CA GLU A 30 -13.54 -10.56 9.78
C GLU A 30 -13.01 -9.92 11.05
N TRP A 31 -11.89 -9.20 10.96
CA TRP A 31 -11.35 -8.40 12.05
C TRP A 31 -12.34 -7.34 12.52
N ALA A 32 -12.96 -6.59 11.60
CA ALA A 32 -13.86 -5.48 11.92
C ALA A 32 -15.11 -5.91 12.72
N LYS A 33 -15.52 -7.19 12.65
CA LYS A 33 -16.64 -7.71 13.44
C LYS A 33 -16.28 -7.90 14.91
N ASN A 34 -15.05 -8.31 15.20
CA ASN A 34 -14.59 -8.62 16.55
C ASN A 34 -13.09 -8.26 16.73
N PRO A 35 -12.69 -6.97 16.69
CA PRO A 35 -11.28 -6.59 16.71
C PRO A 35 -10.51 -7.11 17.94
N GLN A 36 -11.20 -7.17 19.09
CA GLN A 36 -10.69 -7.63 20.38
C GLN A 36 -10.24 -9.10 20.42
N THR A 37 -10.64 -9.93 19.45
CA THR A 37 -10.21 -11.34 19.37
C THR A 37 -8.92 -11.53 18.57
N TYR A 38 -8.37 -10.44 18.03
CA TYR A 38 -7.12 -10.43 17.30
C TYR A 38 -6.01 -9.81 18.16
N GLY A 39 -4.76 -10.19 17.84
CA GLY A 39 -3.59 -9.51 18.41
C GLY A 39 -3.45 -8.08 17.87
N GLN A 40 -2.44 -7.37 18.37
CA GLN A 40 -2.20 -5.97 18.02
C GLN A 40 -1.28 -5.78 16.80
N GLU A 41 -0.66 -6.87 16.34
CA GLU A 41 0.30 -6.90 15.23
C GLU A 41 -0.34 -7.61 14.03
N LEU A 42 -0.98 -6.82 13.17
CA LEU A 42 -1.85 -7.32 12.10
C LEU A 42 -1.45 -6.82 10.72
N LEU A 43 -1.55 -7.72 9.75
CA LEU A 43 -1.63 -7.37 8.34
C LEU A 43 -3.05 -7.68 7.85
N LEU A 44 -3.89 -6.66 7.80
CA LEU A 44 -5.26 -6.79 7.32
C LEU A 44 -5.28 -6.79 5.80
N VAL A 45 -6.05 -7.69 5.19
CA VAL A 45 -6.20 -7.80 3.73
C VAL A 45 -7.60 -7.37 3.27
N HIS A 46 -7.71 -6.94 2.01
CA HIS A 46 -8.96 -6.47 1.39
C HIS A 46 -9.60 -5.32 2.17
N VAL A 47 -8.84 -4.23 2.31
CA VAL A 47 -9.20 -3.12 3.21
C VAL A 47 -10.04 -2.10 2.45
N PRO A 48 -11.31 -1.89 2.84
CA PRO A 48 -12.21 -1.03 2.10
C PRO A 48 -11.84 0.44 2.23
N PHE A 49 -12.19 1.22 1.22
CA PHE A 49 -12.24 2.67 1.25
C PHE A 49 -13.18 3.18 0.14
N LYS A 50 -13.70 4.39 0.29
CA LYS A 50 -14.47 5.05 -0.76
C LYS A 50 -13.50 5.80 -1.66
N THR A 51 -13.52 5.55 -2.97
CA THR A 51 -12.56 6.17 -3.90
C THR A 51 -12.88 7.64 -4.19
N ILE A 52 -11.97 8.35 -4.87
CA ILE A 52 -12.20 9.72 -5.38
C ILE A 52 -13.37 9.81 -6.38
N TYR A 53 -13.85 8.68 -6.92
CA TYR A 53 -15.03 8.61 -7.78
C TYR A 53 -16.28 8.12 -7.03
N HIS A 54 -16.23 8.11 -5.70
CA HIS A 54 -17.34 7.81 -4.81
C HIS A 54 -17.93 6.38 -4.91
N HIS A 55 -17.19 5.42 -5.46
CA HIS A 55 -17.52 4.00 -5.41
C HIS A 55 -16.67 3.26 -4.38
N GLU A 56 -17.08 2.05 -4.03
CA GLU A 56 -16.37 1.17 -3.10
C GLU A 56 -15.11 0.60 -3.76
N GLY A 57 -13.97 0.79 -3.09
CA GLY A 57 -12.67 0.22 -3.47
C GLY A 57 -12.08 -0.59 -2.31
N ASN A 58 -11.08 -1.41 -2.62
CA ASN A 58 -10.27 -2.09 -1.63
C ASN A 58 -8.80 -1.86 -1.95
N THR A 59 -7.98 -1.67 -0.92
CA THR A 59 -6.51 -1.76 -1.04
C THR A 59 -6.04 -3.14 -0.60
N GLU A 60 -4.83 -3.51 -1.01
CA GLU A 60 -4.30 -4.85 -0.72
C GLU A 60 -4.12 -5.05 0.78
N PHE A 61 -3.49 -4.09 1.48
CA PHE A 61 -3.17 -4.24 2.90
C PHE A 61 -3.39 -3.00 3.78
N LEU A 62 -3.59 -3.26 5.07
CA LEU A 62 -3.45 -2.32 6.17
C LEU A 62 -2.61 -2.97 7.27
N LEU A 63 -1.43 -2.43 7.48
CA LEU A 63 -0.49 -2.85 8.51
C LEU A 63 -0.77 -2.08 9.80
N LYS A 64 -1.13 -2.80 10.86
CA LYS A 64 -1.39 -2.25 12.19
C LYS A 64 -0.41 -2.83 13.19
N SER A 65 0.18 -1.96 14.01
CA SER A 65 1.08 -2.33 15.09
C SER A 65 0.90 -1.40 16.27
N VAL A 66 0.67 -1.95 17.46
CA VAL A 66 0.78 -1.16 18.69
C VAL A 66 2.24 -1.06 19.10
N LYS A 67 3.01 -2.16 18.99
CA LYS A 67 4.43 -2.19 19.37
C LYS A 67 5.25 -1.11 18.64
N TYR A 68 4.99 -0.92 17.36
CA TYR A 68 5.73 0.00 16.48
C TYR A 68 4.95 1.28 16.14
N ASN A 69 3.78 1.49 16.76
CA ASN A 69 2.89 2.63 16.50
C ASN A 69 2.60 2.84 15.00
N LEU A 70 2.13 1.78 14.33
CA LEU A 70 1.86 1.77 12.90
C LEU A 70 0.37 1.68 12.59
N ASP A 71 -0.04 2.50 11.63
CA ASP A 71 -1.32 2.40 10.93
C ASP A 71 -1.08 2.78 9.45
N VAL A 72 -0.57 1.81 8.69
CA VAL A 72 -0.01 2.03 7.35
C VAL A 72 -0.80 1.28 6.31
N ARG A 73 -1.39 2.01 5.37
CA ARG A 73 -2.03 1.41 4.20
C ARG A 73 -0.96 1.06 3.17
N ILE A 74 -1.01 -0.15 2.60
CA ILE A 74 -0.03 -0.62 1.63
C ILE A 74 -0.73 -0.98 0.32
N GLU A 75 -0.22 -0.40 -0.77
CA GLU A 75 -0.59 -0.69 -2.14
C GLU A 75 0.54 -1.45 -2.84
N CYS A 76 0.21 -2.53 -3.55
CA CYS A 76 1.18 -3.29 -4.35
C CYS A 76 0.91 -3.09 -5.84
N LYS A 77 1.97 -2.78 -6.60
CA LYS A 77 1.89 -2.59 -8.05
C LYS A 77 3.06 -3.29 -8.74
N TRP A 78 2.75 -4.20 -9.65
CA TRP A 78 3.73 -4.91 -10.46
C TRP A 78 3.42 -4.72 -11.94
N GLN A 79 4.45 -4.45 -12.75
CA GLN A 79 4.32 -4.46 -14.21
C GLN A 79 5.55 -5.12 -14.84
N GLN A 80 5.38 -6.28 -15.48
CA GLN A 80 6.48 -6.99 -16.16
C GLN A 80 6.66 -6.56 -17.62
N VAL A 81 5.55 -6.24 -18.28
CA VAL A 81 5.51 -5.90 -19.71
C VAL A 81 4.88 -4.53 -19.87
N SER A 82 5.39 -3.75 -20.83
CA SER A 82 4.84 -2.44 -21.17
C SER A 82 3.35 -2.54 -21.53
N GLY A 83 2.58 -1.54 -21.12
CA GLY A 83 1.12 -1.51 -21.21
C GLY A 83 0.59 -0.19 -20.66
N SER A 84 -0.71 -0.12 -20.35
CA SER A 84 -1.36 1.08 -19.80
C SER A 84 -1.51 1.05 -18.27
N VAL A 85 -0.77 0.18 -17.57
CA VAL A 85 -0.86 0.10 -16.10
C VAL A 85 -0.30 1.36 -15.44
N ASP A 86 0.74 1.97 -16.01
CA ASP A 86 1.31 3.25 -15.57
C ASP A 86 0.30 4.40 -15.60
N GLU A 87 -0.65 4.39 -16.54
CA GLU A 87 -1.69 5.42 -16.68
C GLU A 87 -2.63 5.46 -15.46
N LYS A 88 -2.62 4.41 -14.63
CA LYS A 88 -3.41 4.32 -13.40
C LYS A 88 -2.66 4.81 -12.16
N LEU A 89 -1.36 5.08 -12.24
CA LEU A 89 -0.58 5.58 -11.10
C LEU A 89 -1.10 6.93 -10.58
N PRO A 90 -1.51 7.90 -11.43
CA PRO A 90 -2.12 9.13 -10.94
C PRO A 90 -3.43 8.90 -10.18
N TYR A 91 -4.27 7.98 -10.67
CA TYR A 91 -5.51 7.61 -9.97
C TYR A 91 -5.22 6.99 -8.59
N MET A 92 -4.25 6.06 -8.50
CA MET A 92 -3.85 5.48 -7.23
C MET A 92 -3.28 6.55 -6.26
N TYR A 93 -2.43 7.45 -6.77
CA TYR A 93 -1.86 8.55 -6.00
C TYR A 93 -2.94 9.48 -5.44
N LEU A 94 -3.91 9.90 -6.26
CA LEU A 94 -5.00 10.77 -5.81
C LEU A 94 -5.89 10.07 -4.78
N ASN A 95 -6.18 8.78 -4.94
CA ASN A 95 -6.88 8.02 -3.90
C ASN A 95 -6.08 8.00 -2.58
N ALA A 96 -4.77 7.82 -2.65
CA ALA A 96 -3.93 7.78 -1.46
C ALA A 96 -3.93 9.11 -0.67
N ILE A 97 -3.90 10.25 -1.37
CA ILE A 97 -3.84 11.55 -0.70
C ILE A 97 -5.23 12.09 -0.32
N GLU A 98 -6.29 11.77 -1.07
CA GLU A 98 -7.63 12.36 -0.88
C GLU A 98 -8.63 11.43 -0.20
N ALA A 99 -8.55 10.11 -0.44
CA ALA A 99 -9.66 9.19 -0.20
C ALA A 99 -9.35 8.09 0.83
N MET A 100 -8.11 7.62 0.89
CA MET A 100 -7.67 6.63 1.87
C MET A 100 -7.69 7.25 3.28
N PRO A 101 -8.26 6.59 4.31
CA PRO A 101 -8.35 7.16 5.66
C PRO A 101 -7.00 7.39 6.34
N GLU A 102 -6.06 6.47 6.18
CA GLU A 102 -4.80 6.43 6.91
C GLU A 102 -3.85 7.53 6.43
N ASN A 103 -3.14 8.17 7.37
CA ASN A 103 -2.20 9.24 7.02
C ASN A 103 -0.89 8.72 6.45
N HIS A 104 -0.53 7.47 6.72
CA HIS A 104 0.68 6.84 6.20
C HIS A 104 0.30 5.81 5.14
N ILE A 105 0.74 6.07 3.91
CA ILE A 105 0.54 5.20 2.76
C ILE A 105 1.91 4.75 2.25
N LEU A 106 2.01 3.47 1.95
CA LEU A 106 3.19 2.85 1.35
C LEU A 106 2.81 2.22 0.02
N VAL A 107 3.50 2.58 -1.05
CA VAL A 107 3.35 1.97 -2.37
C VAL A 107 4.58 1.12 -2.64
N ILE A 108 4.37 -0.18 -2.77
CA ILE A 108 5.39 -1.14 -3.19
C ILE A 108 5.23 -1.35 -4.69
N ILE A 109 6.17 -0.82 -5.47
CA ILE A 109 6.14 -0.80 -6.93
C ILE A 109 7.37 -1.46 -7.53
N ASP A 110 7.18 -2.46 -8.41
CA ASP A 110 8.28 -3.26 -8.95
C ASP A 110 7.98 -3.81 -10.37
N GLY A 111 8.98 -4.43 -10.99
CA GLY A 111 8.97 -4.95 -12.35
C GLY A 111 9.54 -3.97 -13.40
N ASP A 112 9.93 -4.49 -14.55
CA ASP A 112 10.65 -3.72 -15.59
C ASP A 112 9.74 -3.16 -16.70
N GLY A 113 8.43 -3.38 -16.61
CA GLY A 113 7.47 -3.02 -17.65
C GLY A 113 6.93 -1.60 -17.56
N TRP A 114 7.36 -0.79 -16.60
CA TRP A 114 6.88 0.59 -16.44
C TRP A 114 7.42 1.48 -17.57
N LYS A 115 6.56 2.36 -18.11
CA LYS A 115 7.02 3.39 -19.04
C LYS A 115 8.07 4.28 -18.38
N GLU A 116 9.01 4.76 -19.18
CA GLU A 116 10.05 5.69 -18.72
C GLU A 116 9.42 6.89 -18.01
N GLY A 117 9.95 7.23 -16.84
CA GLY A 117 9.47 8.35 -16.03
C GLY A 117 8.25 8.05 -15.16
N ALA A 118 7.53 6.93 -15.32
CA ALA A 118 6.32 6.65 -14.53
C ALA A 118 6.60 6.52 -13.01
N ILE A 119 7.60 5.69 -12.64
CA ILE A 119 8.03 5.55 -11.24
C ILE A 119 8.65 6.86 -10.73
N ALA A 120 9.44 7.54 -11.56
CA ALA A 120 10.06 8.82 -11.19
C ALA A 120 9.01 9.89 -10.90
N TRP A 121 7.97 9.98 -11.73
CA TRP A 121 6.83 10.86 -11.53
C TRP A 121 6.11 10.56 -10.22
N LEU A 122 5.85 9.28 -9.90
CA LEU A 122 5.18 8.91 -8.66
C LEU A 122 6.01 9.26 -7.42
N LYS A 123 7.33 8.97 -7.46
CA LYS A 123 8.28 9.35 -6.40
C LYS A 123 8.33 10.87 -6.21
N ASP A 124 8.36 11.64 -7.30
CA ASP A 124 8.37 13.10 -7.25
C ASP A 124 7.04 13.66 -6.74
N ALA A 125 5.90 13.13 -7.20
CA ALA A 125 4.58 13.54 -6.71
C ALA A 125 4.45 13.33 -5.19
N ALA A 126 4.89 12.18 -4.70
CA ALA A 126 4.92 11.86 -3.27
C ALA A 126 5.84 12.82 -2.48
N LYS A 127 7.06 13.05 -2.97
CA LYS A 127 8.06 13.91 -2.32
C LYS A 127 7.61 15.38 -2.27
N GLN A 128 7.08 15.89 -3.37
CA GLN A 128 6.64 17.28 -3.49
C GLN A 128 5.21 17.50 -2.98
N LYS A 129 4.54 16.44 -2.51
CA LYS A 129 3.12 16.46 -2.10
C LYS A 129 2.21 17.11 -3.15
N LYS A 130 2.43 16.78 -4.43
CA LYS A 130 1.65 17.35 -5.55
C LYS A 130 0.16 17.14 -5.30
N TYR A 131 -0.66 18.14 -5.64
CA TYR A 131 -2.12 18.10 -5.53
C TYR A 131 -2.69 17.98 -4.10
N THR A 132 -1.85 17.99 -3.06
CA THR A 132 -2.35 18.05 -1.68
C THR A 132 -2.93 19.44 -1.37
N ASN A 133 -3.84 19.46 -0.41
CA ASN A 133 -4.50 20.65 0.12
C ASN A 133 -4.38 20.66 1.65
N LYS A 134 -5.02 21.63 2.33
CA LYS A 134 -4.95 21.75 3.80
C LYS A 134 -5.36 20.48 4.55
N SER A 135 -6.33 19.71 4.05
CA SER A 135 -6.83 18.50 4.72
C SER A 135 -6.01 17.24 4.41
N SER A 136 -5.18 17.26 3.36
CA SER A 136 -4.29 16.15 2.96
C SER A 136 -2.81 16.45 3.19
N ALA A 137 -2.46 17.63 3.71
CA ALA A 137 -1.09 18.06 3.92
C ALA A 137 -0.30 17.13 4.87
N GLN A 138 -0.98 16.50 5.83
CA GLN A 138 -0.38 15.53 6.76
C GLN A 138 -0.18 14.13 6.16
N LYS A 139 -0.70 13.85 4.96
CA LYS A 139 -0.47 12.56 4.29
C LYS A 139 1.03 12.38 4.04
N LYS A 140 1.51 11.19 4.38
CA LYS A 140 2.85 10.70 4.08
C LYS A 140 2.70 9.53 3.12
N LEU A 141 3.18 9.70 1.89
CA LEU A 141 3.21 8.64 0.88
C LEU A 141 4.67 8.28 0.62
N GLU A 142 5.02 7.01 0.82
CA GLU A 142 6.33 6.45 0.51
C GLU A 142 6.21 5.50 -0.68
N VAL A 143 7.19 5.52 -1.58
CA VAL A 143 7.20 4.70 -2.80
C VAL A 143 8.52 3.95 -2.83
N MET A 144 8.45 2.62 -2.83
CA MET A 144 9.63 1.77 -2.77
C MET A 144 9.48 0.50 -3.59
N ASN A 145 10.58 -0.08 -4.05
CA ASN A 145 10.58 -1.42 -4.64
C ASN A 145 10.62 -2.52 -3.56
N LEU A 146 10.58 -3.79 -3.97
CA LEU A 146 10.53 -4.91 -3.03
C LEU A 146 11.79 -5.00 -2.16
N MET A 147 12.96 -4.70 -2.72
CA MET A 147 14.24 -4.72 -1.98
C MET A 147 14.31 -3.62 -0.91
N GLU A 148 13.88 -2.41 -1.27
CA GLU A 148 13.74 -1.27 -0.36
C GLU A 148 12.73 -1.60 0.74
N PHE A 149 11.60 -2.24 0.42
CA PHE A 149 10.62 -2.70 1.41
C PHE A 149 11.18 -3.73 2.39
N MET A 150 11.90 -4.74 1.89
CA MET A 150 12.54 -5.74 2.74
C MET A 150 13.53 -5.08 3.70
N THR A 151 14.30 -4.11 3.21
CA THR A 151 15.25 -3.34 4.03
C THR A 151 14.53 -2.51 5.08
N TRP A 152 13.44 -1.84 4.72
CA TRP A 152 12.59 -1.08 5.63
C TRP A 152 12.02 -1.97 6.74
N ALA A 153 11.44 -3.12 6.38
CA ALA A 153 10.86 -4.05 7.33
C ALA A 153 11.91 -4.63 8.29
N ASN A 154 13.11 -4.94 7.80
CA ASN A 154 14.20 -5.43 8.63
C ASN A 154 14.72 -4.40 9.63
N LYS A 155 14.75 -3.11 9.25
CA LYS A 155 15.18 -2.03 10.14
C LYS A 155 14.14 -1.68 11.18
N LEU A 156 12.85 -1.73 10.82
CA LEU A 156 11.77 -1.32 11.69
C LEU A 156 11.36 -2.42 12.69
N PHE A 157 11.37 -3.69 12.25
CA PHE A 157 10.89 -4.83 13.03
C PHE A 157 12.04 -5.69 13.59
N ALA A 158 12.93 -5.03 14.32
CA ALA A 158 13.99 -5.69 15.07
C ALA A 158 13.51 -6.19 16.46
#